data_AF-A0AAW7AT27-F1
#
_entry.id   AF-A0AAW7AT27-F1
#
_cell.length_a   1.000
_cell.length_b   1.000
_cell.length_c   1.000
_cell.angle_alpha   90.00
_cell.angle_beta   90.00
_cell.angle_gamma   90.00
#
_symmetry.space_group_name_H-M   'P 1'
#
loop_
_entity.id
_entity.type
_entity.pdbx_description
1 polymer ?
#
loop_
_entity_poly.entity_id
_entity_poly.type
_entity_poly.pdbx_seq_one_letter_code
_entity_poly.pdbx_strand_id
1 'polypeptide(L)'
;MSRISLGVFLVLTISPALAETSLPTTPEAALAAAPYTLHIEAGCAANIHVRGAGALQQNADMREVPAGLSFEAGHHDAWLTGNACGQDATIQLREGAAIVSTAMNYDKLDIDWVNGPLSLRQGRGDISVDKASALLLRGSGPGALSLGTLTGPAILATSGPGEVQIDTATAPSVVIGTTGPGDVVIRGGTIDQLAVSLSGPGDAIFDGVARNATLRTSASGDIRVHQVLGDEHAHSSASGSIEIAIPSGHGERFTGKVRDSNTNNGTRITPDDMRLADGTRINSHRLIKPDGTIIDFDALRRMGSESVHVSTPEPPEPPEPPEPLEPPEPPAASVTSGTTHVSTQHTPSSPYTFGMTLPTLSDNGSMASGLVALSALAIALMRRRLIPKIIAALQSHHPALARKVEPFLLSLMTRVSDPMPQTQLPQLLDLTERLQKLDRRVGAVETCVTSRDFHLHTQFRDLDRRQNGA
;
A
#
# COMPACT_ATOMS: atom_id res chain seq x y z
N MET A 1 -36.71 -87.56 -15.87
CA MET A 1 -37.26 -86.33 -15.27
C MET A 1 -36.37 -85.92 -14.11
N SER A 2 -35.56 -84.87 -14.23
CA SER A 2 -35.04 -84.13 -13.07
C SER A 2 -34.51 -82.78 -13.55
N ARG A 3 -34.99 -81.71 -12.91
CA ARG A 3 -34.81 -80.31 -13.31
C ARG A 3 -33.50 -79.78 -12.71
N ILE A 4 -32.67 -79.12 -13.53
CA ILE A 4 -31.50 -78.34 -13.07
C ILE A 4 -31.91 -76.87 -13.08
N SER A 5 -31.93 -76.27 -11.90
CA SER A 5 -32.18 -74.84 -11.66
C SER A 5 -30.88 -74.07 -11.87
N LEU A 6 -30.85 -73.15 -12.83
CA LEU A 6 -29.74 -72.24 -13.09
C LEU A 6 -30.06 -70.89 -12.46
N GLY A 7 -29.49 -70.63 -11.28
CA GLY A 7 -29.57 -69.33 -10.61
C GLY A 7 -28.56 -68.37 -11.23
N VAL A 8 -29.04 -67.34 -11.91
CA VAL A 8 -28.23 -66.23 -12.44
C VAL A 8 -28.01 -65.22 -11.31
N PHE A 9 -26.79 -65.15 -10.78
CA PHE A 9 -26.35 -64.07 -9.89
C PHE A 9 -25.89 -62.88 -10.73
N LEU A 10 -26.68 -61.81 -10.71
CA LEU A 10 -26.36 -60.52 -11.31
C LEU A 10 -25.46 -59.74 -10.32
N VAL A 11 -24.16 -59.66 -10.61
CA VAL A 11 -23.20 -58.84 -9.84
C VAL A 11 -23.29 -57.41 -10.37
N LEU A 12 -23.90 -56.51 -9.60
CA LEU A 12 -23.86 -55.06 -9.85
C LEU A 12 -22.47 -54.53 -9.47
N THR A 13 -21.62 -54.26 -10.46
CA THR A 13 -20.39 -53.50 -10.27
C THR A 13 -20.75 -52.02 -10.21
N ILE A 14 -20.72 -51.44 -9.01
CA ILE A 14 -20.81 -49.99 -8.80
C ILE A 14 -19.43 -49.42 -9.14
N SER A 15 -19.30 -48.82 -10.33
CA SER A 15 -18.12 -48.03 -10.69
C SER A 15 -18.11 -46.73 -9.87
N PRO A 16 -17.04 -46.41 -9.12
CA PRO A 16 -16.92 -45.10 -8.52
C PRO A 16 -16.72 -44.08 -9.63
N ALA A 17 -17.64 -43.12 -9.75
CA ALA A 17 -17.43 -41.94 -10.58
C ALA A 17 -16.21 -41.20 -10.01
N LEU A 18 -15.13 -41.15 -10.80
CA LEU A 18 -14.01 -40.25 -10.57
C LEU A 18 -14.59 -38.84 -10.64
N ALA A 19 -14.73 -38.18 -9.49
CA ALA A 19 -14.93 -36.75 -9.45
C ALA A 19 -13.68 -36.13 -10.09
N GLU A 20 -13.82 -35.63 -11.32
CA GLU A 20 -12.84 -34.70 -11.88
C GLU A 20 -12.83 -33.49 -10.95
N THR A 21 -11.86 -33.45 -10.03
CA THR A 21 -11.53 -32.24 -9.29
C THR A 21 -11.06 -31.23 -10.32
N SER A 22 -11.98 -30.39 -10.80
CA SER A 22 -11.65 -29.25 -11.63
C SER A 22 -10.60 -28.42 -10.88
N LEU A 23 -9.50 -28.12 -11.56
CA LEU A 23 -8.49 -27.23 -11.01
C LEU A 23 -9.17 -25.89 -10.65
N PRO A 24 -8.87 -25.31 -9.47
CA PRO A 24 -9.48 -24.06 -9.06
C PRO A 24 -9.20 -22.98 -10.10
N THR A 25 -10.26 -22.34 -10.59
CA THR A 25 -10.18 -21.29 -11.62
C THR A 25 -9.96 -19.90 -11.04
N THR A 26 -10.10 -19.74 -9.72
CA THR A 26 -9.88 -18.49 -8.99
C THR A 26 -8.93 -18.71 -7.81
N PRO A 27 -8.17 -17.68 -7.39
CA PRO A 27 -7.30 -17.80 -6.22
C PRO A 27 -8.09 -18.15 -4.96
N GLU A 28 -9.27 -17.58 -4.77
CA GLU A 28 -10.09 -17.83 -3.58
C GLU A 28 -10.59 -19.27 -3.51
N ALA A 29 -10.95 -19.86 -4.65
CA ALA A 29 -11.29 -21.28 -4.69
C ALA A 29 -10.09 -22.16 -4.33
N ALA A 30 -8.89 -21.78 -4.78
CA ALA A 30 -7.66 -22.47 -4.40
C ALA A 30 -7.36 -22.34 -2.89
N LEU A 31 -7.50 -21.14 -2.33
CA LEU A 31 -7.37 -20.89 -0.89
C LEU A 31 -8.40 -21.69 -0.07
N ALA A 32 -9.67 -21.70 -0.48
CA ALA A 32 -10.74 -22.42 0.21
C ALA A 32 -10.59 -23.95 0.13
N ALA A 33 -9.98 -24.46 -0.95
CA ALA A 33 -9.72 -25.88 -1.13
C ALA A 33 -8.45 -26.37 -0.41
N ALA A 34 -7.67 -25.47 0.19
CA ALA A 34 -6.43 -25.85 0.85
C ALA A 34 -6.71 -26.70 2.11
N PRO A 35 -5.94 -27.78 2.33
CA PRO A 35 -6.17 -28.67 3.47
C PRO A 35 -5.81 -28.02 4.82
N TYR A 36 -4.99 -26.97 4.78
CA TYR A 36 -4.49 -26.26 5.94
C TYR A 36 -4.21 -24.80 5.60
N THR A 37 -4.44 -23.87 6.53
CA THR A 37 -4.22 -22.43 6.33
C THR A 37 -3.40 -21.82 7.46
N LEU A 38 -2.31 -21.15 7.13
CA LEU A 38 -1.56 -20.30 8.06
C LEU A 38 -2.04 -18.85 7.94
N HIS A 39 -2.51 -18.28 9.03
CA HIS A 39 -2.88 -16.87 9.18
C HIS A 39 -1.74 -16.10 9.84
N ILE A 40 -1.26 -15.05 9.18
CA ILE A 40 -0.22 -14.15 9.67
C ILE A 40 -0.84 -12.77 9.90
N GLU A 41 -1.09 -12.45 11.16
CA GLU A 41 -1.72 -11.21 11.63
C GLU A 41 -0.81 -10.43 12.60
N ALA A 42 0.51 -10.59 12.44
CA ALA A 42 1.48 -9.83 13.22
C ALA A 42 1.39 -8.33 12.88
N GLY A 43 1.20 -7.48 13.89
CA GLY A 43 1.11 -6.04 13.69
C GLY A 43 2.46 -5.39 13.40
N CYS A 44 3.57 -6.01 13.84
CA CYS A 44 4.93 -5.76 13.35
C CYS A 44 5.89 -6.94 13.58
N ALA A 45 6.86 -7.12 12.68
CA ALA A 45 7.97 -8.08 12.79
C ALA A 45 9.20 -7.56 12.01
N ALA A 46 10.40 -8.11 12.22
CA ALA A 46 11.53 -7.86 11.30
C ALA A 46 11.39 -8.75 10.07
N ASN A 47 11.98 -9.95 10.10
CA ASN A 47 11.86 -10.93 9.02
C ASN A 47 10.97 -12.10 9.44
N ILE A 48 9.98 -12.44 8.62
CA ILE A 48 9.17 -13.64 8.80
C ILE A 48 9.59 -14.64 7.72
N HIS A 49 10.12 -15.79 8.13
CA HIS A 49 10.47 -16.90 7.26
C HIS A 49 9.46 -18.03 7.40
N VAL A 50 8.71 -18.33 6.36
CA VAL A 50 7.83 -19.49 6.28
C VAL A 50 8.51 -20.53 5.39
N ARG A 51 8.82 -21.70 5.96
CA ARG A 51 9.49 -22.78 5.23
C ARG A 51 8.62 -24.01 5.14
N GLY A 52 8.41 -24.47 3.92
CA GLY A 52 7.81 -25.74 3.60
C GLY A 52 8.63 -26.91 4.13
N ALA A 53 7.96 -27.85 4.78
CA ALA A 53 8.56 -29.10 5.24
C ALA A 53 7.66 -30.28 4.85
N GLY A 54 8.23 -31.25 4.14
CA GLY A 54 7.48 -32.41 3.63
C GLY A 54 7.06 -33.42 4.71
N ALA A 55 7.68 -33.38 5.89
CA ALA A 55 7.38 -34.29 7.00
C ALA A 55 7.28 -33.52 8.32
N LEU A 56 6.12 -32.93 8.57
CA LEU A 56 5.76 -32.37 9.88
C LEU A 56 4.74 -33.26 10.58
N GLN A 57 4.95 -33.49 11.88
CA GLN A 57 4.00 -34.22 12.74
C GLN A 57 2.67 -33.45 12.87
N GLN A 58 2.74 -32.12 12.89
CA GLN A 58 1.61 -31.20 12.86
C GLN A 58 1.64 -30.42 11.55
N ASN A 59 0.57 -29.73 11.17
CA ASN A 59 0.54 -29.02 9.89
C ASN A 59 1.41 -27.75 9.87
N ALA A 60 1.69 -27.17 11.03
CA ALA A 60 2.65 -26.10 11.23
C ALA A 60 3.39 -26.27 12.56
N ASP A 61 4.62 -25.76 12.64
CA ASP A 61 5.43 -25.77 13.86
C ASP A 61 6.28 -24.49 13.92
N MET A 62 6.46 -23.95 15.12
CA MET A 62 7.32 -22.80 15.40
C MET A 62 8.12 -23.08 16.66
N ARG A 63 9.42 -23.41 16.48
CA ARG A 63 10.28 -23.86 17.59
C ARG A 63 10.58 -22.77 18.61
N GLU A 64 10.78 -21.55 18.14
CA GLU A 64 11.11 -20.39 18.96
C GLU A 64 10.17 -19.25 18.55
N VAL A 65 9.25 -18.92 19.44
CA VAL A 65 8.31 -17.80 19.26
C VAL A 65 8.95 -16.56 19.89
N PRO A 66 9.32 -15.53 19.10
CA PRO A 66 9.88 -14.30 19.63
C PRO A 66 8.98 -13.64 20.67
N ALA A 67 9.60 -12.95 21.62
CA ALA A 67 8.86 -12.19 22.62
C ALA A 67 7.94 -11.16 21.96
N GLY A 68 6.65 -11.23 22.29
CA GLY A 68 5.61 -10.35 21.73
C GLY A 68 4.79 -10.97 20.59
N LEU A 69 5.23 -12.11 20.04
CA LEU A 69 4.40 -12.93 19.14
C LEU A 69 3.71 -14.06 19.92
N SER A 70 2.55 -14.48 19.41
CA SER A 70 1.86 -15.69 19.80
C SER A 70 1.68 -16.57 18.56
N PHE A 71 1.92 -17.87 18.71
CA PHE A 71 1.72 -18.85 17.66
C PHE A 71 0.82 -19.96 18.18
N GLU A 72 -0.31 -20.16 17.51
CA GLU A 72 -1.30 -21.18 17.84
C GLU A 72 -1.54 -22.06 16.61
N ALA A 73 -1.26 -23.37 16.73
CA ALA A 73 -1.48 -24.34 15.66
C ALA A 73 -2.67 -25.26 16.00
N GLY A 74 -3.72 -25.17 15.20
CA GLY A 74 -4.89 -26.04 15.21
C GLY A 74 -4.81 -27.18 14.18
N HIS A 75 -5.93 -27.85 13.96
CA HIS A 75 -6.00 -28.98 13.02
C HIS A 75 -6.02 -28.53 11.55
N HIS A 76 -6.74 -27.45 11.22
CA HIS A 76 -6.87 -26.93 9.84
C HIS A 76 -6.27 -25.54 9.67
N ASP A 77 -5.95 -24.87 10.78
CA ASP A 77 -5.52 -23.50 10.81
C ASP A 77 -4.34 -23.32 11.77
N ALA A 78 -3.46 -22.36 11.48
CA ALA A 78 -2.49 -21.81 12.42
C ALA A 78 -2.58 -20.29 12.41
N TRP A 79 -2.30 -19.66 13.53
CA TRP A 79 -2.35 -18.22 13.71
C TRP A 79 -1.03 -17.73 14.30
N LEU A 80 -0.36 -16.81 13.59
CA LEU A 80 0.70 -15.98 14.13
C LEU A 80 0.14 -14.59 14.39
N THR A 81 0.07 -14.18 15.65
CA THR A 81 -0.46 -12.88 16.08
C THR A 81 0.54 -12.16 17.00
N GLY A 82 0.27 -10.89 17.30
CA GLY A 82 1.09 -10.09 18.21
C GLY A 82 2.03 -9.11 17.50
N ASN A 83 2.99 -8.57 18.25
CA ASN A 83 3.92 -7.53 17.79
C ASN A 83 5.34 -7.82 18.31
N ALA A 84 6.28 -8.01 17.40
CA ALA A 84 7.70 -8.17 17.73
C ALA A 84 8.59 -7.42 16.74
N CYS A 85 8.44 -6.09 16.73
CA CYS A 85 9.22 -5.21 15.87
C CYS A 85 10.72 -5.46 16.10
N GLY A 86 11.48 -5.79 15.04
CA GLY A 86 12.92 -6.02 15.14
C GLY A 86 13.34 -7.46 15.48
N GLN A 87 12.40 -8.39 15.65
CA GLN A 87 12.70 -9.81 15.86
C GLN A 87 12.31 -10.64 14.63
N ASP A 88 13.12 -11.66 14.35
CA ASP A 88 12.88 -12.60 13.26
C ASP A 88 12.01 -13.76 13.75
N ALA A 89 11.08 -14.20 12.91
CA ALA A 89 10.18 -15.33 13.17
C ALA A 89 10.38 -16.39 12.09
N THR A 90 10.55 -17.65 12.48
CA THR A 90 10.62 -18.78 11.53
C THR A 90 9.53 -19.79 11.81
N ILE A 91 8.68 -20.04 10.81
CA ILE A 91 7.58 -21.01 10.86
C ILE A 91 7.89 -22.14 9.88
N GLN A 92 7.75 -23.38 10.35
CA GLN A 92 7.71 -24.55 9.49
C GLN A 92 6.25 -24.85 9.14
N LEU A 93 5.97 -25.04 7.85
CA LEU A 93 4.62 -25.24 7.35
C LEU A 93 4.59 -26.45 6.41
N ARG A 94 3.50 -27.20 6.42
CA ARG A 94 3.32 -28.31 5.48
C ARG A 94 3.23 -27.80 4.04
N GLU A 95 3.86 -28.50 3.11
CA GLU A 95 3.72 -28.23 1.68
C GLU A 95 2.25 -28.34 1.23
N GLY A 96 1.82 -27.43 0.34
CA GLY A 96 0.46 -27.30 -0.15
C GLY A 96 -0.48 -26.50 0.76
N ALA A 97 -0.02 -26.06 1.95
CA ALA A 97 -0.82 -25.23 2.85
C ALA A 97 -1.05 -23.82 2.28
N ALA A 98 -2.24 -23.28 2.51
CA ALA A 98 -2.53 -21.89 2.21
C ALA A 98 -1.83 -20.95 3.21
N ILE A 99 -1.46 -19.77 2.73
CA ILE A 99 -0.98 -18.68 3.60
C ILE A 99 -1.85 -17.45 3.36
N VAL A 100 -2.40 -16.91 4.44
CA VAL A 100 -3.15 -15.66 4.48
C VAL A 100 -2.38 -14.68 5.35
N SER A 101 -1.74 -13.68 4.75
CA SER A 101 -1.01 -12.64 5.46
C SER A 101 -1.76 -11.32 5.38
N THR A 102 -2.24 -10.85 6.53
CA THR A 102 -2.85 -9.52 6.68
C THR A 102 -1.88 -8.50 7.27
N ALA A 103 -0.74 -8.97 7.78
CA ALA A 103 0.37 -8.16 8.26
C ALA A 103 0.90 -7.22 7.17
N MET A 104 1.15 -5.96 7.53
CA MET A 104 1.69 -4.94 6.60
C MET A 104 3.04 -4.36 7.03
N ASN A 105 3.45 -4.61 8.27
CA ASN A 105 4.59 -3.96 8.91
C ASN A 105 5.67 -4.98 9.27
N TYR A 106 6.07 -5.80 8.32
CA TYR A 106 7.34 -6.53 8.38
C TYR A 106 8.39 -5.82 7.53
N ASP A 107 9.67 -6.10 7.77
CA ASP A 107 10.76 -5.69 6.88
C ASP A 107 10.83 -6.66 5.68
N LYS A 108 10.68 -7.97 5.95
CA LYS A 108 10.68 -9.01 4.92
C LYS A 108 9.77 -10.19 5.27
N LEU A 109 9.06 -10.72 4.27
CA LEU A 109 8.35 -12.00 4.34
C LEU A 109 8.91 -12.95 3.29
N ASP A 110 9.62 -13.99 3.72
CA ASP A 110 10.18 -15.03 2.85
C ASP A 110 9.35 -16.31 2.98
N ILE A 111 8.84 -16.82 1.86
CA ILE A 111 8.04 -18.04 1.78
C ILE A 111 8.72 -19.01 0.82
N ASP A 112 9.34 -20.05 1.38
CA ASP A 112 10.10 -21.05 0.62
C ASP A 112 9.44 -22.43 0.72
N TRP A 113 9.38 -23.18 -0.37
CA TRP A 113 8.95 -24.60 -0.41
C TRP A 113 7.52 -24.91 0.06
N VAL A 114 6.65 -23.91 0.26
CA VAL A 114 5.26 -24.15 0.67
C VAL A 114 4.40 -24.59 -0.51
N ASN A 115 4.61 -24.04 -1.72
CA ASN A 115 3.91 -24.42 -2.96
C ASN A 115 2.36 -24.36 -2.88
N GLY A 116 1.81 -23.62 -1.92
CA GLY A 116 0.38 -23.49 -1.70
C GLY A 116 -0.22 -22.19 -2.25
N PRO A 117 -1.54 -21.98 -2.08
CA PRO A 117 -2.21 -20.76 -2.49
C PRO A 117 -1.94 -19.64 -1.48
N LEU A 118 -1.75 -18.42 -1.98
CA LEU A 118 -1.34 -17.27 -1.17
C LEU A 118 -2.35 -16.14 -1.27
N SER A 119 -2.71 -15.57 -0.13
CA SER A 119 -3.42 -14.29 -0.02
C SER A 119 -2.57 -13.34 0.79
N LEU A 120 -1.98 -12.35 0.14
CA LEU A 120 -0.95 -11.49 0.71
C LEU A 120 -1.39 -10.04 0.65
N ARG A 121 -1.23 -9.35 1.78
CA ARG A 121 -1.32 -7.90 1.88
C ARG A 121 0.10 -7.33 2.02
N GLN A 122 0.46 -6.43 1.12
CA GLN A 122 1.80 -5.86 1.06
C GLN A 122 1.77 -4.40 1.46
N GLY A 123 2.53 -4.08 2.51
CA GLY A 123 2.75 -2.73 3.01
C GLY A 123 4.17 -2.27 2.72
N ARG A 124 4.96 -2.10 3.78
CA ARG A 124 6.31 -1.55 3.70
C ARG A 124 7.38 -2.58 3.35
N GLY A 125 7.23 -3.80 3.83
CA GLY A 125 8.22 -4.86 3.68
C GLY A 125 8.20 -5.54 2.32
N ASP A 126 9.34 -6.13 1.99
CA ASP A 126 9.50 -6.94 0.79
C ASP A 126 8.94 -8.35 1.03
N ILE A 127 8.39 -8.95 -0.03
CA ILE A 127 7.90 -10.32 -0.02
C ILE A 127 8.71 -11.11 -1.04
N SER A 128 9.31 -12.21 -0.62
CA SER A 128 9.95 -13.20 -1.51
C SER A 128 9.22 -14.52 -1.40
N VAL A 129 8.85 -15.10 -2.53
CA VAL A 129 8.14 -16.37 -2.60
C VAL A 129 8.81 -17.24 -3.66
N ASP A 130 9.21 -18.46 -3.31
CA ASP A 130 9.75 -19.41 -4.29
C ASP A 130 8.66 -19.83 -5.29
N LYS A 131 7.55 -20.38 -4.80
CA LYS A 131 6.44 -20.87 -5.64
C LYS A 131 5.07 -20.69 -4.99
N ALA A 132 4.07 -20.46 -5.83
CA ALA A 132 2.67 -20.36 -5.45
C ALA A 132 1.76 -21.15 -6.41
N SER A 133 0.77 -21.84 -5.86
CA SER A 133 -0.27 -22.52 -6.65
C SER A 133 -1.45 -21.60 -7.01
N ALA A 134 -1.62 -20.50 -6.27
CA ALA A 134 -2.48 -19.39 -6.62
C ALA A 134 -2.03 -18.13 -5.88
N LEU A 135 -2.35 -16.94 -6.39
CA LEU A 135 -1.94 -15.68 -5.77
C LEU A 135 -3.08 -14.66 -5.73
N LEU A 136 -3.42 -14.17 -4.55
CA LEU A 136 -4.19 -12.95 -4.35
C LEU A 136 -3.29 -11.93 -3.66
N LEU A 137 -2.79 -10.95 -4.41
CA LEU A 137 -1.94 -9.88 -3.90
C LEU A 137 -2.72 -8.58 -3.79
N ARG A 138 -2.65 -7.94 -2.62
CA ARG A 138 -3.13 -6.57 -2.39
C ARG A 138 -2.01 -5.70 -1.84
N GLY A 139 -1.37 -4.92 -2.71
CA GLY A 139 -0.24 -4.06 -2.36
C GLY A 139 -0.61 -2.59 -2.33
N SER A 140 -0.19 -1.88 -1.28
CA SER A 140 -0.40 -0.41 -1.20
C SER A 140 0.78 0.38 -0.68
N GLY A 141 1.85 -0.29 -0.24
CA GLY A 141 3.07 0.36 0.21
C GLY A 141 4.24 0.24 -0.77
N PRO A 142 5.44 0.63 -0.31
CA PRO A 142 6.66 0.67 -1.12
C PRO A 142 7.43 -0.64 -1.20
N GLY A 143 7.06 -1.68 -0.44
CA GLY A 143 7.75 -2.98 -0.50
C GLY A 143 7.65 -3.58 -1.91
N ALA A 144 8.53 -4.52 -2.25
CA ALA A 144 8.49 -5.25 -3.51
C ALA A 144 8.00 -6.70 -3.31
N LEU A 145 7.36 -7.29 -4.32
CA LEU A 145 7.10 -8.73 -4.39
C LEU A 145 8.01 -9.38 -5.42
N SER A 146 8.73 -10.42 -5.03
CA SER A 146 9.42 -11.33 -5.95
C SER A 146 8.85 -12.74 -5.79
N LEU A 147 8.27 -13.28 -6.86
CA LEU A 147 7.74 -14.64 -6.93
C LEU A 147 8.49 -15.42 -8.02
N GLY A 148 9.05 -16.58 -7.68
CA GLY A 148 9.72 -17.44 -8.66
C GLY A 148 8.73 -18.06 -9.66
N THR A 149 7.88 -18.97 -9.17
CA THR A 149 6.93 -19.70 -10.04
C THR A 149 5.48 -19.55 -9.59
N LEU A 150 4.61 -19.13 -10.49
CA LEU A 150 3.16 -19.18 -10.33
C LEU A 150 2.58 -20.31 -11.21
N THR A 151 1.81 -21.22 -10.61
CA THR A 151 1.25 -22.41 -11.32
C THR A 151 -0.29 -22.45 -11.39
N GLY A 152 -0.96 -21.39 -10.95
CA GLY A 152 -2.41 -21.30 -11.02
C GLY A 152 -2.91 -19.85 -11.02
N PRO A 153 -4.21 -19.64 -10.75
CA PRO A 153 -4.83 -18.35 -10.99
C PRO A 153 -4.25 -17.25 -10.10
N ALA A 154 -4.19 -16.03 -10.62
CA ALA A 154 -3.69 -14.87 -9.87
C ALA A 154 -4.50 -13.59 -10.06
N ILE A 155 -4.60 -12.82 -8.98
CA ILE A 155 -5.14 -11.45 -8.97
C ILE A 155 -4.11 -10.57 -8.25
N LEU A 156 -3.60 -9.57 -8.96
CA LEU A 156 -2.65 -8.59 -8.46
C LEU A 156 -3.33 -7.22 -8.43
N ALA A 157 -3.48 -6.65 -7.24
CA ALA A 157 -4.08 -5.34 -7.02
C ALA A 157 -3.07 -4.44 -6.30
N THR A 158 -2.45 -3.49 -7.01
CA THR A 158 -1.42 -2.60 -6.43
C THR A 158 -1.78 -1.12 -6.58
N SER A 159 -1.51 -0.32 -5.55
CA SER A 159 -1.72 1.14 -5.58
C SER A 159 -0.52 1.97 -5.09
N GLY A 160 0.50 1.29 -4.57
CA GLY A 160 1.75 1.87 -4.08
C GLY A 160 2.86 1.91 -5.14
N PRO A 161 4.06 2.41 -4.76
CA PRO A 161 5.25 2.41 -5.62
C PRO A 161 6.01 1.09 -5.63
N GLY A 162 5.53 0.07 -4.90
CA GLY A 162 6.12 -1.25 -4.86
C GLY A 162 6.11 -1.96 -6.22
N GLU A 163 7.23 -2.60 -6.55
CA GLU A 163 7.37 -3.42 -7.76
C GLU A 163 6.86 -4.84 -7.51
N VAL A 164 6.27 -5.46 -8.54
CA VAL A 164 5.91 -6.88 -8.52
C VAL A 164 6.63 -7.60 -9.65
N GLN A 165 7.41 -8.61 -9.29
CA GLN A 165 8.16 -9.43 -10.22
C GLN A 165 7.75 -10.90 -10.07
N ILE A 166 7.35 -11.52 -11.17
CA ILE A 166 7.09 -12.96 -11.28
C ILE A 166 8.03 -13.53 -12.34
N ASP A 167 8.86 -14.52 -12.02
CA ASP A 167 9.82 -15.06 -13.00
C ASP A 167 9.11 -15.92 -14.04
N THR A 168 8.23 -16.81 -13.62
CA THR A 168 7.45 -17.65 -14.53
C THR A 168 6.01 -17.81 -14.06
N ALA A 169 5.06 -17.69 -14.99
CA ALA A 169 3.62 -17.86 -14.71
C ALA A 169 2.99 -18.85 -15.68
N THR A 170 2.52 -19.99 -15.17
CA THR A 170 1.65 -20.93 -15.90
C THR A 170 0.29 -20.92 -15.22
N ALA A 171 -0.68 -20.23 -15.80
CA ALA A 171 -1.93 -19.93 -15.10
C ALA A 171 -3.14 -19.93 -16.04
N PRO A 172 -4.32 -20.39 -15.57
CA PRO A 172 -5.55 -20.29 -16.34
C PRO A 172 -6.03 -18.84 -16.48
N SER A 173 -5.78 -18.01 -15.47
CA SER A 173 -6.18 -16.60 -15.46
C SER A 173 -5.24 -15.77 -14.60
N VAL A 174 -4.81 -14.62 -15.13
CA VAL A 174 -4.05 -13.62 -14.40
C VAL A 174 -4.69 -12.25 -14.63
N VAL A 175 -5.08 -11.61 -13.53
CA VAL A 175 -5.65 -10.27 -13.53
C VAL A 175 -4.71 -9.32 -12.82
N ILE A 176 -4.29 -8.25 -13.50
CA ILE A 176 -3.39 -7.23 -12.98
C ILE A 176 -4.11 -5.89 -13.00
N GLY A 177 -4.27 -5.28 -11.83
CA GLY A 177 -4.80 -3.93 -11.65
C GLY A 177 -3.81 -3.08 -10.86
N THR A 178 -3.26 -2.04 -11.49
CA THR A 178 -2.38 -1.08 -10.80
C THR A 178 -2.87 0.36 -10.97
N THR A 179 -2.88 1.10 -9.87
CA THR A 179 -3.20 2.53 -9.81
C THR A 179 -2.03 3.37 -9.31
N GLY A 180 -0.92 2.72 -8.97
CA GLY A 180 0.30 3.31 -8.43
C GLY A 180 1.39 3.49 -9.49
N PRO A 181 2.54 4.06 -9.10
CA PRO A 181 3.72 4.18 -9.96
C PRO A 181 4.60 2.92 -9.96
N GLY A 182 4.21 1.85 -9.26
CA GLY A 182 4.96 0.60 -9.23
C GLY A 182 4.74 -0.25 -10.49
N ASP A 183 5.81 -0.89 -10.94
CA ASP A 183 5.82 -1.72 -12.14
C ASP A 183 5.42 -3.17 -11.82
N VAL A 184 4.86 -3.86 -12.81
CA VAL A 184 4.54 -5.29 -12.73
C VAL A 184 5.23 -6.01 -13.88
N VAL A 185 6.15 -6.93 -13.56
CA VAL A 185 6.93 -7.68 -14.54
C VAL A 185 6.68 -9.18 -14.35
N ILE A 186 6.20 -9.84 -15.40
CA ILE A 186 6.11 -11.30 -15.50
C ILE A 186 7.07 -11.73 -16.62
N ARG A 187 8.20 -12.35 -16.28
CA ARG A 187 9.31 -12.58 -17.23
C ARG A 187 9.05 -13.70 -18.24
N GLY A 188 8.05 -14.54 -18.02
CA GLY A 188 7.70 -15.59 -18.97
C GLY A 188 6.59 -16.52 -18.49
N GLY A 189 6.32 -17.54 -19.30
CA GLY A 189 5.31 -18.56 -19.04
C GLY A 189 4.11 -18.47 -19.98
N THR A 190 3.04 -19.20 -19.65
CA THR A 190 1.82 -19.32 -20.45
C THR A 190 0.59 -18.99 -19.63
N ILE A 191 -0.17 -17.99 -20.07
CA ILE A 191 -1.39 -17.55 -19.40
C ILE A 191 -2.56 -17.73 -20.36
N ASP A 192 -3.61 -18.45 -19.97
CA ASP A 192 -4.77 -18.60 -20.85
C ASP A 192 -5.57 -17.30 -20.97
N GLN A 193 -5.97 -16.68 -19.86
CA GLN A 193 -6.64 -15.37 -19.84
C GLN A 193 -5.78 -14.33 -19.12
N LEU A 194 -5.21 -13.38 -19.86
CA LEU A 194 -4.48 -12.24 -19.30
C LEU A 194 -5.37 -11.00 -19.32
N ALA A 195 -5.59 -10.38 -18.17
CA ALA A 195 -6.27 -9.09 -18.06
C ALA A 195 -5.37 -8.08 -17.34
N VAL A 196 -5.08 -6.95 -17.98
CA VAL A 196 -4.24 -5.88 -17.43
C VAL A 196 -4.99 -4.55 -17.48
N SER A 197 -5.07 -3.87 -16.35
CA SER A 197 -5.65 -2.54 -16.22
C SER A 197 -4.71 -1.61 -15.47
N LEU A 198 -4.10 -0.66 -16.16
CA LEU A 198 -3.25 0.38 -15.59
C LEU A 198 -4.03 1.70 -15.50
N SER A 199 -4.03 2.28 -14.31
CA SER A 199 -4.54 3.64 -14.06
C SER A 199 -3.52 4.54 -13.37
N GLY A 200 -2.29 4.05 -13.17
CA GLY A 200 -1.14 4.80 -12.67
C GLY A 200 -0.04 4.97 -13.73
N PRO A 201 1.06 5.66 -13.39
CA PRO A 201 2.17 5.89 -14.31
C PRO A 201 3.18 4.73 -14.39
N GLY A 202 2.99 3.64 -13.65
CA GLY A 202 3.85 2.46 -13.72
C GLY A 202 3.52 1.55 -14.90
N ASP A 203 4.45 0.68 -15.25
CA ASP A 203 4.39 -0.18 -16.44
C ASP A 203 3.99 -1.63 -16.10
N ALA A 204 3.41 -2.32 -17.08
CA ALA A 204 3.13 -3.76 -16.98
C ALA A 204 3.76 -4.52 -18.15
N ILE A 205 4.67 -5.43 -17.83
CA ILE A 205 5.43 -6.21 -18.79
C ILE A 205 5.11 -7.70 -18.60
N PHE A 206 4.69 -8.36 -19.66
CA PHE A 206 4.57 -9.82 -19.74
C PHE A 206 5.40 -10.35 -20.92
N ASP A 207 6.53 -10.96 -20.60
CA ASP A 207 7.47 -11.53 -21.58
C ASP A 207 7.14 -13.01 -21.94
N GLY A 208 5.88 -13.43 -21.77
CA GLY A 208 5.40 -14.78 -22.07
C GLY A 208 4.34 -14.85 -23.17
N VAL A 209 3.62 -15.97 -23.22
CA VAL A 209 2.58 -16.24 -24.22
C VAL A 209 1.20 -16.21 -23.56
N ALA A 210 0.34 -15.28 -23.99
CA ALA A 210 -1.06 -15.26 -23.59
C ALA A 210 -1.91 -15.96 -24.66
N ARG A 211 -2.88 -16.78 -24.26
CA ARG A 211 -3.87 -17.27 -25.23
C ARG A 211 -4.81 -16.13 -25.59
N ASN A 212 -5.44 -15.48 -24.62
CA ASN A 212 -6.23 -14.27 -24.82
C ASN A 212 -5.70 -13.15 -23.93
N ALA A 213 -5.76 -11.92 -24.42
CA ALA A 213 -5.29 -10.75 -23.69
C ALA A 213 -6.30 -9.60 -23.75
N THR A 214 -6.64 -9.04 -22.59
CA THR A 214 -7.42 -7.81 -22.46
C THR A 214 -6.56 -6.78 -21.74
N LEU A 215 -6.13 -5.74 -22.44
CA LEU A 215 -5.15 -4.76 -21.99
C LEU A 215 -5.78 -3.36 -22.00
N ARG A 216 -5.66 -2.65 -20.88
CA ARG A 216 -6.17 -1.28 -20.74
C ARG A 216 -5.19 -0.41 -20.00
N THR A 217 -4.88 0.76 -20.54
CA THR A 217 -4.19 1.84 -19.81
C THR A 217 -5.00 3.12 -19.90
N SER A 218 -5.19 3.79 -18.75
CA SER A 218 -5.87 5.08 -18.66
C SER A 218 -4.97 6.18 -18.09
N ALA A 219 -3.67 5.94 -18.03
CA ALA A 219 -2.66 6.85 -17.51
C ALA A 219 -1.42 6.85 -18.41
N SER A 220 -0.29 7.33 -17.91
CA SER A 220 0.96 7.43 -18.69
C SER A 220 1.78 6.14 -18.76
N GLY A 221 1.40 5.10 -18.00
CA GLY A 221 2.11 3.82 -17.98
C GLY A 221 1.87 2.97 -19.22
N ASP A 222 2.89 2.21 -19.59
CA ASP A 222 2.94 1.35 -20.77
C ASP A 222 2.61 -0.11 -20.44
N ILE A 223 1.97 -0.80 -21.38
CA ILE A 223 1.73 -2.25 -21.31
C ILE A 223 2.48 -2.92 -22.44
N ARG A 224 3.36 -3.87 -22.12
CA ARG A 224 4.09 -4.69 -23.10
C ARG A 224 3.77 -6.16 -22.92
N VAL A 225 3.30 -6.82 -23.97
CA VAL A 225 3.04 -8.26 -24.02
C VAL A 225 3.86 -8.88 -25.14
N HIS A 226 4.56 -9.98 -24.87
CA HIS A 226 5.41 -10.62 -25.88
C HIS A 226 4.59 -11.30 -26.98
N GLN A 227 3.65 -12.19 -26.64
CA GLN A 227 2.85 -12.89 -27.65
C GLN A 227 1.40 -13.11 -27.20
N VAL A 228 0.46 -12.93 -28.14
CA VAL A 228 -0.94 -13.34 -27.99
C VAL A 228 -1.32 -14.31 -29.10
N LEU A 229 -1.94 -15.45 -28.75
CA LEU A 229 -2.31 -16.50 -29.72
C LEU A 229 -3.72 -16.36 -30.28
N GLY A 230 -4.64 -15.83 -29.48
CA GLY A 230 -6.08 -15.78 -29.71
C GLY A 230 -6.62 -14.36 -29.62
N ASP A 231 -7.70 -14.14 -28.88
CA ASP A 231 -8.34 -12.83 -28.86
C ASP A 231 -7.48 -11.80 -28.11
N GLU A 232 -7.20 -10.66 -28.75
CA GLU A 232 -6.54 -9.51 -28.12
C GLU A 232 -7.43 -8.28 -28.17
N HIS A 233 -7.52 -7.57 -27.04
CA HIS A 233 -8.23 -6.31 -26.92
C HIS A 233 -7.35 -5.32 -26.19
N ALA A 234 -6.93 -4.26 -26.87
CA ALA A 234 -6.07 -3.23 -26.32
C ALA A 234 -6.79 -1.89 -26.33
N HIS A 235 -6.82 -1.19 -25.19
CA HIS A 235 -7.38 0.15 -25.11
C HIS A 235 -6.47 1.09 -24.31
N SER A 236 -6.02 2.17 -24.97
CA SER A 236 -5.37 3.29 -24.30
C SER A 236 -6.25 4.53 -24.38
N SER A 237 -6.50 5.19 -23.25
CA SER A 237 -7.28 6.43 -23.18
C SER A 237 -6.44 7.66 -22.81
N ALA A 238 -5.15 7.49 -22.51
CA ALA A 238 -4.23 8.55 -22.10
C ALA A 238 -2.90 8.47 -22.89
N SER A 239 -1.79 8.98 -22.34
CA SER A 239 -0.50 9.01 -23.04
C SER A 239 0.26 7.68 -23.03
N GLY A 240 -0.17 6.71 -22.22
CA GLY A 240 0.43 5.37 -22.19
C GLY A 240 0.21 4.60 -23.48
N SER A 241 1.14 3.71 -23.79
CA SER A 241 1.15 2.87 -24.98
C SER A 241 0.89 1.40 -24.64
N ILE A 242 0.33 0.67 -25.60
CA ILE A 242 0.15 -0.78 -25.49
C ILE A 242 0.85 -1.42 -26.69
N GLU A 243 1.85 -2.25 -26.39
CA GLU A 243 2.63 -3.00 -27.37
C GLU A 243 2.42 -4.51 -27.18
N ILE A 244 2.07 -5.17 -28.28
CA ILE A 244 2.06 -6.64 -28.38
C ILE A 244 3.10 -7.00 -29.44
N ALA A 245 4.20 -7.64 -29.04
CA ALA A 245 5.33 -7.87 -29.95
C ALA A 245 4.97 -8.88 -31.06
N ILE A 246 4.22 -9.92 -30.72
CA ILE A 246 3.67 -10.92 -31.64
C ILE A 246 2.15 -10.96 -31.44
N PRO A 247 1.37 -10.14 -32.18
CA PRO A 247 -0.07 -10.14 -32.09
C PRO A 247 -0.65 -11.43 -32.68
N SER A 248 -1.87 -11.78 -32.28
CA SER A 248 -2.59 -12.84 -32.97
C SER A 248 -2.96 -12.35 -34.36
N GLY A 249 -2.68 -13.13 -35.40
CA GLY A 249 -3.03 -12.77 -36.79
C GLY A 249 -4.55 -12.59 -37.04
N HIS A 250 -5.37 -12.66 -36.00
CA HIS A 250 -6.83 -12.62 -36.01
C HIS A 250 -7.42 -11.53 -35.09
N GLY A 251 -6.60 -10.76 -34.35
CA GLY A 251 -7.06 -9.74 -33.41
C GLY A 251 -7.41 -8.40 -34.05
N GLU A 252 -8.57 -7.83 -33.71
CA GLU A 252 -8.86 -6.42 -34.05
C GLU A 252 -8.06 -5.48 -33.14
N ARG A 253 -6.97 -4.90 -33.66
CA ARG A 253 -6.22 -3.86 -32.95
C ARG A 253 -7.02 -2.54 -32.94
N PHE A 254 -7.81 -2.30 -31.89
CA PHE A 254 -8.60 -1.09 -31.78
C PHE A 254 -7.79 0.08 -31.18
N THR A 255 -7.24 0.95 -32.04
CA THR A 255 -6.49 2.16 -31.62
C THR A 255 -7.37 3.42 -31.52
N GLY A 256 -8.69 3.29 -31.48
CA GLY A 256 -9.64 4.41 -31.41
C GLY A 256 -10.16 4.72 -30.00
N LYS A 257 -10.73 5.91 -29.80
CA LYS A 257 -11.59 6.20 -28.63
C LYS A 257 -12.82 5.30 -28.68
N VAL A 258 -12.79 4.19 -27.96
CA VAL A 258 -13.91 3.23 -27.83
C VAL A 258 -15.07 3.90 -27.09
N ARG A 259 -16.29 3.81 -27.64
CA ARG A 259 -17.53 4.30 -27.04
C ARG A 259 -18.38 3.15 -26.46
N ASP A 260 -17.71 2.05 -26.11
CA ASP A 260 -18.15 0.69 -25.78
C ASP A 260 -17.72 -0.32 -26.85
N SER A 261 -16.91 -1.32 -26.48
CA SER A 261 -16.53 -2.45 -27.34
C SER A 261 -16.85 -3.78 -26.65
N ASN A 262 -17.55 -4.67 -27.34
CA ASN A 262 -17.72 -6.06 -26.92
C ASN A 262 -16.67 -6.92 -27.61
N THR A 263 -16.05 -7.79 -26.84
CA THR A 263 -15.06 -8.78 -27.30
C THR A 263 -15.75 -10.10 -27.65
N ASN A 264 -15.12 -10.90 -28.51
CA ASN A 264 -15.61 -12.24 -28.86
C ASN A 264 -15.59 -13.22 -27.66
N ASN A 265 -14.74 -12.96 -26.67
CA ASN A 265 -14.65 -13.78 -25.46
C ASN A 265 -15.71 -13.45 -24.40
N GLY A 266 -16.60 -12.48 -24.66
CA GLY A 266 -17.63 -12.05 -23.70
C GLY A 266 -17.19 -10.93 -22.76
N THR A 267 -15.92 -10.49 -22.83
CA THR A 267 -15.47 -9.26 -22.18
C THR A 267 -16.11 -8.04 -22.85
N ARG A 268 -16.48 -7.02 -22.08
CA ARG A 268 -16.95 -5.72 -22.56
C ARG A 268 -16.08 -4.63 -21.98
N ILE A 269 -15.55 -3.76 -22.82
CA ILE A 269 -14.74 -2.61 -22.42
C ILE A 269 -15.55 -1.34 -22.68
N THR A 270 -15.80 -0.57 -21.63
CA THR A 270 -16.36 0.77 -21.69
C THR A 270 -15.27 1.78 -21.29
N PRO A 271 -15.47 3.09 -21.52
CA PRO A 271 -14.52 4.11 -21.06
C PRO A 271 -14.23 4.04 -19.56
N ASP A 272 -15.23 3.66 -18.76
CA ASP A 272 -15.14 3.68 -17.31
C ASP A 272 -14.75 2.30 -16.75
N ASP A 273 -15.23 1.20 -17.33
CA ASP A 273 -15.04 -0.15 -16.80
C ASP A 273 -14.67 -1.21 -17.86
N MET A 274 -14.07 -2.30 -17.40
CA MET A 274 -13.79 -3.51 -18.16
C MET A 274 -14.54 -4.64 -17.47
N ARG A 275 -15.48 -5.28 -18.14
CA ARG A 275 -16.19 -6.44 -17.63
C ARG A 275 -15.67 -7.68 -18.33
N LEU A 276 -14.97 -8.56 -17.62
CA LEU A 276 -14.46 -9.84 -18.11
C LEU A 276 -15.59 -10.85 -18.37
N ALA A 277 -15.27 -11.90 -19.12
CA ALA A 277 -16.18 -12.99 -19.49
C ALA A 277 -16.81 -13.72 -18.30
N ASP A 278 -16.05 -13.84 -17.20
CA ASP A 278 -16.52 -14.43 -15.94
C ASP A 278 -17.55 -13.53 -15.21
N GLY A 279 -17.69 -12.26 -15.63
CA GLY A 279 -18.53 -11.25 -15.01
C GLY A 279 -17.78 -10.25 -14.14
N THR A 280 -16.48 -10.44 -13.91
CA THR A 280 -15.63 -9.55 -13.12
C THR A 280 -15.54 -8.18 -13.79
N ARG A 281 -15.84 -7.11 -13.06
CA ARG A 281 -15.73 -5.71 -13.51
C ARG A 281 -14.51 -5.06 -12.90
N ILE A 282 -13.65 -4.47 -13.72
CA ILE A 282 -12.45 -3.76 -13.32
C ILE A 282 -12.60 -2.31 -13.77
N ASN A 283 -12.42 -1.36 -12.87
CA ASN A 283 -12.31 0.05 -13.21
C ASN A 283 -11.12 0.68 -12.47
N SER A 284 -10.92 1.98 -12.64
CA SER A 284 -9.82 2.72 -12.01
C SER A 284 -9.80 2.69 -10.48
N HIS A 285 -10.93 2.35 -9.84
CA HIS A 285 -11.13 2.44 -8.40
C HIS A 285 -11.38 1.08 -7.74
N ARG A 286 -11.87 0.09 -8.48
CA ARG A 286 -12.30 -1.19 -7.93
C ARG A 286 -12.26 -2.33 -8.93
N LEU A 287 -12.05 -3.53 -8.41
CA LEU A 287 -12.36 -4.80 -9.03
C LEU A 287 -13.57 -5.39 -8.31
N ILE A 288 -14.67 -5.59 -9.03
CA ILE A 288 -15.92 -6.18 -8.56
C ILE A 288 -16.07 -7.55 -9.21
N LYS A 289 -16.09 -8.60 -8.42
CA LYS A 289 -16.25 -9.97 -8.92
C LYS A 289 -17.71 -10.32 -9.22
N PRO A 290 -17.98 -11.44 -9.91
CA PRO A 290 -19.34 -11.89 -10.23
C PRO A 290 -20.15 -12.22 -8.97
N ASP A 291 -19.48 -12.66 -7.91
CA ASP A 291 -20.05 -12.94 -6.58
C ASP A 291 -20.39 -11.65 -5.79
N GLY A 292 -20.05 -10.47 -6.31
CA GLY A 292 -20.24 -9.18 -5.67
C GLY A 292 -19.08 -8.75 -4.76
N THR A 293 -18.02 -9.55 -4.61
CA THR A 293 -16.83 -9.18 -3.83
C THR A 293 -16.15 -7.96 -4.46
N ILE A 294 -15.88 -6.94 -3.66
CA ILE A 294 -15.24 -5.68 -4.10
C ILE A 294 -13.82 -5.61 -3.54
N ILE A 295 -12.84 -5.47 -4.42
CA ILE A 295 -11.48 -5.03 -4.09
C ILE A 295 -11.40 -3.55 -4.47
N ASP A 296 -11.38 -2.68 -3.46
CA ASP A 296 -11.32 -1.23 -3.63
C ASP A 296 -9.86 -0.75 -3.65
N PHE A 297 -9.39 -0.31 -4.82
CA PHE A 297 -8.03 0.19 -5.02
C PHE A 297 -7.78 1.53 -4.31
N ASP A 298 -8.80 2.36 -4.12
CA ASP A 298 -8.69 3.62 -3.39
C ASP A 298 -8.56 3.37 -1.89
N ALA A 299 -9.32 2.42 -1.36
CA ALA A 299 -9.18 1.97 0.02
C ALA A 299 -7.79 1.40 0.28
N LEU A 300 -7.24 0.61 -0.66
CA LEU A 300 -5.85 0.15 -0.59
C LEU A 300 -4.89 1.33 -0.46
N ARG A 301 -5.06 2.39 -1.28
CA ARG A 301 -4.19 3.58 -1.26
C ARG A 301 -4.21 4.32 0.08
N ARG A 302 -5.39 4.49 0.69
CA ARG A 302 -5.53 5.16 2.00
C ARG A 302 -4.84 4.39 3.13
N MET A 303 -4.96 3.06 3.12
CA MET A 303 -4.27 2.21 4.10
C MET A 303 -2.73 2.33 3.98
N GLY A 304 -2.21 2.50 2.77
CA GLY A 304 -0.78 2.76 2.56
C GLY A 304 -0.33 4.08 3.19
N SER A 305 -1.11 5.16 3.03
CA SER A 305 -0.77 6.47 3.60
C SER A 305 -0.89 6.54 5.13
N GLU A 306 -1.89 5.87 5.74
CA GLU A 306 -2.08 5.88 7.19
C GLU A 306 -0.94 5.15 7.93
N SER A 307 -0.36 4.11 7.32
CA SER A 307 0.78 3.37 7.90
C SER A 307 2.06 4.22 8.03
N VAL A 308 2.16 5.37 7.36
CA VAL A 308 3.32 6.28 7.41
C VAL A 308 3.17 7.34 8.51
N HIS A 309 2.01 7.44 9.17
CA HIS A 309 1.71 8.43 10.22
C HIS A 309 1.35 7.80 11.57
N VAL A 310 2.09 6.78 12.00
CA VAL A 310 2.12 6.43 13.43
C VAL A 310 3.06 7.41 14.12
N SER A 311 2.49 8.50 14.64
CA SER A 311 3.17 9.37 15.60
C SER A 311 3.65 8.52 16.77
N THR A 312 4.96 8.55 17.06
CA THR A 312 5.55 7.93 18.24
C THR A 312 4.74 8.34 19.47
N PRO A 313 4.26 7.40 20.33
CA PRO A 313 3.60 7.79 21.56
C PRO A 313 4.60 8.62 22.38
N GLU A 314 4.17 9.83 22.73
CA GLU A 314 4.94 10.69 23.62
C GLU A 314 5.21 9.92 24.91
N PRO A 315 6.47 9.85 25.39
CA PRO A 315 6.79 9.14 26.62
C PRO A 315 5.87 9.64 27.74
N PRO A 316 5.35 8.75 28.61
CA PRO A 316 4.51 9.17 29.71
C PRO A 316 5.25 10.23 30.52
N GLU A 317 4.58 11.38 30.72
CA GLU A 317 5.11 12.49 31.49
C GLU A 317 5.58 11.96 32.86
N PRO A 318 6.81 12.27 33.29
CA PRO A 318 7.31 11.83 34.58
C PRO A 318 6.33 12.25 35.68
N PRO A 319 6.06 11.38 36.68
CA PRO A 319 5.14 11.73 37.75
C PRO A 319 5.59 13.01 38.43
N GLU A 320 4.67 13.96 38.54
CA GLU A 320 4.90 15.27 39.14
C GLU A 320 5.42 15.08 40.58
N PRO A 321 6.53 15.75 40.97
CA PRO A 321 7.05 15.64 42.33
C PRO A 321 5.98 16.05 43.34
N PRO A 322 5.86 15.36 44.49
CA PRO A 322 4.86 15.71 45.50
C PRO A 322 5.05 17.15 45.97
N GLU A 323 3.95 17.92 45.96
CA GLU A 323 3.93 19.30 46.44
C GLU A 323 4.49 19.38 47.88
N PRO A 324 5.40 20.33 48.17
CA PRO A 324 5.87 20.57 49.52
C PRO A 324 4.71 20.97 50.44
N LEU A 325 4.60 20.31 51.59
CA LEU A 325 3.60 20.62 52.61
C LEU A 325 3.62 22.11 52.99
N GLU A 326 2.46 22.75 52.87
CA GLU A 326 2.24 24.13 53.29
C GLU A 326 2.55 24.31 54.79
N PRO A 327 3.31 25.35 55.18
CA PRO A 327 3.55 25.67 56.58
C PRO A 327 2.25 26.11 57.27
N PRO A 328 2.06 25.78 58.56
CA PRO A 328 0.85 26.15 59.29
C PRO A 328 0.71 27.67 59.43
N GLU A 329 -0.49 28.14 59.13
CA GLU A 329 -0.94 29.53 59.19
C GLU A 329 -0.81 30.10 60.62
N PRO A 330 -0.13 31.25 60.83
CA PRO A 330 -0.08 31.90 62.13
C PRO A 330 -1.39 32.65 62.46
N PRO A 331 -1.75 32.74 63.75
CA PRO A 331 -3.04 33.28 64.17
C PRO A 331 -3.15 34.80 63.96
N ALA A 332 -4.37 35.21 63.63
CA ALA A 332 -4.79 36.56 63.29
C ALA A 332 -4.39 37.62 64.33
N ALA A 333 -3.78 38.70 63.84
CA ALA A 333 -3.67 39.97 64.55
C ALA A 333 -4.34 41.07 63.73
N SER A 334 -5.41 41.62 64.30
CA SER A 334 -6.16 42.79 63.86
C SER A 334 -5.39 44.09 64.07
N VAL A 335 -5.16 44.92 63.05
CA VAL A 335 -5.00 46.39 63.18
C VAL A 335 -5.37 47.12 61.87
N THR A 336 -6.44 47.92 61.98
CA THR A 336 -6.66 49.32 61.58
C THR A 336 -5.96 49.97 60.37
N SER A 337 -6.83 50.44 59.47
CA SER A 337 -6.82 51.60 58.56
C SER A 337 -5.63 52.58 58.56
N GLY A 338 -5.17 52.94 57.35
CA GLY A 338 -4.36 54.13 57.09
C GLY A 338 -4.26 54.46 55.59
N THR A 339 -4.98 55.50 55.17
CA THR A 339 -4.99 56.10 53.83
C THR A 339 -3.77 57.02 53.63
N THR A 340 -2.96 56.91 52.55
CA THR A 340 -2.31 58.08 51.89
C THR A 340 -1.61 57.80 50.54
N HIS A 341 -2.01 58.57 49.54
CA HIS A 341 -1.31 59.26 48.43
C HIS A 341 0.15 58.96 47.97
N VAL A 342 0.29 58.89 46.63
CA VAL A 342 1.18 59.66 45.71
C VAL A 342 2.65 59.27 45.48
N SER A 343 3.02 59.24 44.19
CA SER A 343 4.20 59.86 43.53
C SER A 343 5.12 58.95 42.69
N THR A 344 4.96 59.09 41.35
CA THR A 344 5.94 59.41 40.29
C THR A 344 7.42 58.95 40.29
N GLN A 345 7.86 58.63 39.06
CA GLN A 345 9.22 58.75 38.46
C GLN A 345 10.26 57.68 38.88
N HIS A 346 11.21 57.21 38.06
CA HIS A 346 11.96 57.80 36.96
C HIS A 346 12.51 56.72 35.99
N THR A 347 12.71 57.13 34.74
CA THR A 347 13.59 56.54 33.71
C THR A 347 15.09 56.71 34.05
N PRO A 348 15.97 55.91 33.42
CA PRO A 348 17.05 56.51 32.61
C PRO A 348 17.35 55.68 31.34
N SER A 349 17.26 56.27 30.15
CA SER A 349 18.36 56.89 29.37
C SER A 349 19.17 55.92 28.48
N SER A 350 19.09 56.22 27.18
CA SER A 350 19.87 55.76 26.01
C SER A 350 21.40 55.76 26.20
N PRO A 351 22.19 55.09 25.33
CA PRO A 351 22.81 55.87 24.24
C PRO A 351 22.91 55.18 22.86
N TYR A 352 22.65 55.99 21.83
CA TYR A 352 23.36 56.15 20.54
C TYR A 352 23.71 54.94 19.63
N THR A 353 22.88 54.80 18.60
CA THR A 353 23.14 54.92 17.14
C THR A 353 24.53 54.56 16.55
N PHE A 354 24.54 53.57 15.64
CA PHE A 354 25.33 53.66 14.39
C PHE A 354 24.53 53.06 13.23
N GLY A 355 24.13 53.91 12.29
CA GLY A 355 23.42 53.53 11.07
C GLY A 355 24.38 53.23 9.95
N MET A 356 24.19 52.10 9.27
CA MET A 356 24.63 51.90 7.89
C MET A 356 23.38 51.72 7.03
N THR A 357 23.02 52.79 6.32
CA THR A 357 22.03 52.79 5.26
C THR A 357 22.63 52.15 4.01
N LEU A 358 22.18 50.95 3.65
CA LEU A 358 22.33 50.43 2.28
C LEU A 358 21.11 50.86 1.45
N PRO A 359 21.31 51.22 0.16
CA PRO A 359 20.27 51.77 -0.68
C PRO A 359 19.18 50.73 -0.97
N THR A 360 17.94 51.11 -0.65
CA THR A 360 16.73 50.43 -1.11
C THR A 360 16.62 50.60 -2.63
N LEU A 361 16.95 49.54 -3.38
CA LEU A 361 16.48 49.41 -4.77
C LEU A 361 14.99 49.01 -4.75
N SER A 362 14.19 50.03 -4.98
CA SER A 362 12.92 50.07 -5.71
C SER A 362 12.52 48.79 -6.45
N ASP A 363 11.32 48.31 -6.10
CA ASP A 363 10.27 47.78 -6.97
C ASP A 363 10.71 47.07 -8.27
N ASN A 364 10.77 45.74 -8.19
CA ASN A 364 10.20 44.87 -9.22
C ASN A 364 9.81 43.53 -8.59
N GLY A 365 8.51 43.29 -8.54
CA GLY A 365 7.87 42.20 -7.82
C GLY A 365 8.03 40.80 -8.45
N SER A 366 7.71 39.82 -7.60
CA SER A 366 7.35 38.43 -7.91
C SER A 366 8.44 37.43 -8.33
N MET A 367 9.56 37.83 -8.96
CA MET A 367 10.59 36.86 -9.37
C MET A 367 11.69 36.59 -8.32
N ALA A 368 11.99 37.53 -7.44
CA ALA A 368 13.10 37.40 -6.48
C ALA A 368 12.79 36.50 -5.27
N SER A 369 11.54 36.44 -4.80
CA SER A 369 11.16 35.60 -3.65
C SER A 369 11.21 34.10 -3.98
N GLY A 370 10.85 33.73 -5.21
CA GLY A 370 10.95 32.35 -5.70
C GLY A 370 12.40 31.87 -5.78
N LEU A 371 13.33 32.74 -6.19
CA LEU A 371 14.76 32.42 -6.24
C LEU A 371 15.36 32.21 -4.86
N VAL A 372 14.97 33.00 -3.85
CA VAL A 372 15.43 32.81 -2.46
C VAL A 372 14.85 31.51 -1.86
N ALA A 373 13.58 31.22 -2.12
CA ALA A 373 12.97 29.96 -1.67
C ALA A 373 13.58 28.73 -2.36
N LEU A 374 13.84 28.79 -3.67
CA LEU A 374 14.49 27.72 -4.41
C LEU A 374 15.95 27.51 -3.99
N SER A 375 16.69 28.58 -3.71
CA SER A 375 18.06 28.45 -3.21
C SER A 375 18.11 27.92 -1.78
N ALA A 376 17.18 28.33 -0.90
CA ALA A 376 17.04 27.72 0.42
C ALA A 376 16.66 26.23 0.35
N LEU A 377 15.73 25.85 -0.54
CA LEU A 377 15.32 24.47 -0.76
C LEU A 377 16.46 23.62 -1.37
N ALA A 378 17.21 24.17 -2.32
CA ALA A 378 18.38 23.51 -2.90
C ALA A 378 19.48 23.28 -1.86
N ILE A 379 19.73 24.24 -0.97
CA ILE A 379 20.68 24.09 0.14
C ILE A 379 20.18 23.02 1.13
N ALA A 380 18.88 22.99 1.45
CA ALA A 380 18.29 21.97 2.32
C ALA A 380 18.37 20.55 1.72
N LEU A 381 18.10 20.40 0.42
CA LEU A 381 18.19 19.13 -0.29
C LEU A 381 19.64 18.67 -0.45
N MET A 382 20.58 19.58 -0.73
CA MET A 382 22.00 19.25 -0.74
C MET A 382 22.47 18.76 0.63
N ARG A 383 22.07 19.45 1.71
CA ARG A 383 22.39 19.04 3.08
C ARG A 383 21.85 17.65 3.41
N ARG A 384 20.60 17.34 3.05
CA ARG A 384 19.94 16.09 3.48
C ARG A 384 20.28 14.87 2.64
N ARG A 385 20.54 15.02 1.32
CA ARG A 385 20.74 13.88 0.41
C ARG A 385 22.13 13.77 -0.20
N LEU A 386 22.78 14.89 -0.52
CA LEU A 386 24.05 14.87 -1.26
C LEU A 386 25.27 14.79 -0.34
N ILE A 387 25.31 15.56 0.74
CA ILE A 387 26.48 15.59 1.64
C ILE A 387 26.82 14.19 2.23
N PRO A 388 25.86 13.37 2.70
CA PRO A 388 26.18 12.04 3.22
C PRO A 388 26.79 11.11 2.15
N LYS A 389 26.28 11.19 0.91
CA LYS A 389 26.78 10.39 -0.23
C LYS A 389 28.16 10.86 -0.68
N ILE A 390 28.40 12.17 -0.69
CA ILE A 390 29.71 12.75 -1.04
C ILE A 390 30.75 12.35 0.01
N ILE A 391 30.42 12.40 1.31
CA ILE A 391 31.35 11.96 2.38
C ILE A 391 31.68 10.48 2.22
N ALA A 392 30.69 9.61 2.00
CA ALA A 392 30.91 8.18 1.80
C ALA A 392 31.77 7.88 0.55
N ALA A 393 31.52 8.59 -0.56
CA ALA A 393 32.31 8.45 -1.78
C ALA A 393 33.75 8.98 -1.61
N LEU A 394 33.94 10.12 -0.92
CA LEU A 394 35.27 10.69 -0.67
C LEU A 394 36.11 9.80 0.26
N GLN A 395 35.48 9.18 1.27
CA GLN A 395 36.15 8.24 2.17
C GLN A 395 36.60 6.97 1.43
N SER A 396 35.83 6.52 0.44
CA SER A 396 36.17 5.36 -0.39
C SER A 396 37.35 5.63 -1.33
N HIS A 397 37.43 6.81 -1.96
CA HIS A 397 38.42 7.07 -3.02
C HIS A 397 39.67 7.83 -2.55
N HIS A 398 39.57 8.74 -1.56
CA HIS A 398 40.68 9.59 -1.11
C HIS A 398 40.64 9.89 0.40
N PRO A 399 41.05 8.95 1.28
CA PRO A 399 40.90 9.07 2.73
C PRO A 399 41.70 10.22 3.36
N ALA A 400 42.85 10.59 2.77
CA ALA A 400 43.65 11.73 3.24
C ALA A 400 42.98 13.08 2.97
N LEU A 401 42.20 13.16 1.88
CA LEU A 401 41.46 14.37 1.50
C LEU A 401 40.17 14.49 2.31
N ALA A 402 39.50 13.36 2.58
CA ALA A 402 38.34 13.29 3.47
C ALA A 402 38.64 13.89 4.86
N ARG A 403 39.75 13.50 5.49
CA ARG A 403 40.13 14.05 6.82
C ARG A 403 40.38 15.56 6.83
N LYS A 404 40.79 16.15 5.70
CA LYS A 404 40.99 17.62 5.60
C LYS A 404 39.68 18.38 5.40
N VAL A 405 38.70 17.78 4.70
CA VAL A 405 37.47 18.46 4.26
C VAL A 405 36.29 18.20 5.20
N GLU A 406 36.33 17.11 5.97
CA GLU A 406 35.32 16.74 6.96
C GLU A 406 34.96 17.84 7.98
N PRO A 407 35.90 18.53 8.65
CA PRO A 407 35.55 19.61 9.58
C PRO A 407 34.88 20.80 8.87
N PHE A 408 35.21 21.07 7.62
CA PHE A 408 34.56 22.12 6.82
C PHE A 408 33.12 21.75 6.46
N LEU A 409 32.87 20.51 6.01
CA LEU A 409 31.52 20.01 5.70
C LEU A 409 30.63 19.92 6.94
N LEU A 410 31.20 19.55 8.10
CA LEU A 410 30.49 19.55 9.37
C LEU A 410 30.18 20.97 9.85
N SER A 411 31.09 21.94 9.64
CA SER A 411 30.82 23.36 9.97
C SER A 411 29.67 23.95 9.14
N LEU A 412 29.49 23.46 7.90
CA LEU A 412 28.36 23.80 7.05
C LEU A 412 27.04 23.19 7.54
N MET A 413 27.05 22.16 8.38
CA MET A 413 25.83 21.62 9.02
C MET A 413 25.49 22.36 10.32
N THR A 414 26.48 22.89 11.04
CA THR A 414 26.28 23.49 12.37
C THR A 414 25.96 24.99 12.39
N ARG A 415 26.01 25.70 11.24
CA ARG A 415 25.39 27.03 11.13
C ARG A 415 23.86 26.88 11.11
N VAL A 416 23.32 26.80 12.32
CA VAL A 416 21.92 27.03 12.66
C VAL A 416 21.66 28.53 12.58
N SER A 417 20.57 28.85 11.90
CA SER A 417 19.97 30.16 11.74
C SER A 417 19.93 30.94 13.06
N ASP A 418 20.33 32.22 13.01
CA ASP A 418 19.99 33.17 14.06
C ASP A 418 18.48 33.14 14.33
N PRO A 419 18.03 33.27 15.59
CA PRO A 419 16.62 33.25 15.92
C PRO A 419 15.89 34.37 15.16
N MET A 420 14.91 33.94 14.36
CA MET A 420 14.03 34.81 13.59
C MET A 420 13.36 35.85 14.52
N PRO A 421 13.32 37.14 14.14
CA PRO A 421 12.73 38.18 14.99
C PRO A 421 11.25 37.88 15.28
N GLN A 422 10.88 37.97 16.56
CA GLN A 422 9.59 37.57 17.16
C GLN A 422 8.37 38.43 16.75
N THR A 423 8.34 38.99 15.55
CA THR A 423 7.22 39.86 15.11
C THR A 423 6.14 39.15 14.29
N GLN A 424 6.23 37.83 14.06
CA GLN A 424 5.20 37.07 13.30
C GLN A 424 4.48 35.96 14.08
N LEU A 425 4.78 35.78 15.37
CA LEU A 425 4.14 34.78 16.23
C LEU A 425 2.59 34.88 16.28
N PRO A 426 1.95 36.07 16.31
CA PRO A 426 0.48 36.12 16.37
C PRO A 426 -0.19 35.74 15.04
N GLN A 427 0.49 35.89 13.89
CA GLN A 427 -0.08 35.52 12.59
C GLN A 427 -0.05 34.00 12.38
N LEU A 428 0.98 33.33 12.88
CA LEU A 428 1.05 31.87 12.85
C LEU A 428 0.00 31.22 13.77
N LEU A 429 -0.23 31.80 14.95
CA LEU A 429 -1.28 31.36 15.87
C LEU A 429 -2.69 31.49 15.27
N ASP A 430 -3.02 32.63 14.63
CA ASP A 430 -4.31 32.82 13.93
C ASP A 430 -4.48 31.84 12.77
N LEU A 431 -3.40 31.51 12.05
CA LEU A 431 -3.44 30.55 10.95
C LEU A 431 -3.67 29.12 11.42
N THR A 432 -3.03 28.70 12.52
CA THR A 432 -3.28 27.39 13.14
C THR A 432 -4.70 27.28 13.72
N GLU A 433 -5.23 28.35 14.32
CA GLU A 433 -6.59 28.37 14.84
C GLU A 433 -7.63 28.29 13.70
N ARG A 434 -7.39 29.00 12.59
CA ARG A 434 -8.23 28.92 11.38
C ARG A 434 -8.19 27.53 10.74
N LEU A 435 -7.04 26.86 10.72
CA LEU A 435 -6.91 25.49 10.21
C LEU A 435 -7.67 24.49 11.08
N GLN A 436 -7.53 24.56 12.41
CA GLN A 436 -8.29 23.70 13.33
C GLN A 436 -9.81 23.90 13.20
N LYS A 437 -10.26 25.14 12.96
CA LYS A 437 -11.67 25.45 12.73
C LYS A 437 -12.18 24.91 11.39
N LEU A 438 -11.33 24.87 10.37
CA LEU A 438 -11.63 24.24 9.08
C LEU A 438 -11.76 22.72 9.22
N ASP A 439 -10.83 22.07 9.90
CA ASP A 439 -10.87 20.61 10.12
C ASP A 439 -12.15 20.16 10.82
N ARG A 440 -12.58 20.86 11.88
CA ARG A 440 -13.85 20.55 12.56
C ARG A 440 -15.06 20.69 11.63
N ARG A 441 -15.04 21.67 10.72
CA ARG A 441 -16.14 21.87 9.76
C ARG A 441 -16.13 20.80 8.66
N VAL A 442 -14.96 20.37 8.21
CA VAL A 442 -14.83 19.29 7.22
C VAL A 442 -15.31 17.98 7.82
N GLY A 443 -14.90 17.63 9.05
CA GLY A 443 -15.37 16.41 9.72
C GLY A 443 -16.90 16.38 9.96
N ALA A 444 -17.51 17.54 10.27
CA ALA A 444 -18.96 17.65 10.39
C ALA A 444 -19.69 17.46 9.04
N VAL A 445 -19.09 17.94 7.94
CA VAL A 445 -19.62 17.74 6.58
C VAL A 445 -19.47 16.28 6.16
N GLU A 446 -18.33 15.65 6.42
CA GLU A 446 -18.12 14.23 6.13
C GLU A 446 -19.13 13.35 6.87
N THR A 447 -19.34 13.59 8.17
CA THR A 447 -20.32 12.87 8.98
C THR A 447 -21.75 13.03 8.43
N CYS A 448 -22.07 14.22 7.89
CA CYS A 448 -23.37 14.49 7.28
C CYS A 448 -23.54 13.78 5.93
N VAL A 449 -22.51 13.81 5.07
CA VAL A 449 -22.51 13.15 3.75
C VAL A 449 -22.51 11.64 3.85
N THR A 450 -21.87 11.06 4.88
CA THR A 450 -21.91 9.61 5.14
C THR A 450 -23.11 9.17 5.97
N SER A 451 -23.97 10.10 6.42
CA SER A 451 -25.15 9.75 7.20
C SER A 451 -26.18 9.02 6.35
N ARG A 452 -26.87 8.05 6.95
CA ARG A 452 -27.94 7.28 6.31
C ARG A 452 -29.07 8.17 5.79
N ASP A 453 -29.33 9.29 6.47
CA ASP A 453 -30.38 10.24 6.09
C ASP A 453 -30.04 11.01 4.82
N PHE A 454 -28.77 11.35 4.60
CA PHE A 454 -28.33 11.97 3.35
C PHE A 454 -28.55 11.04 2.16
N HIS A 455 -28.19 9.76 2.31
CA HIS A 455 -28.40 8.74 1.28
C HIS A 455 -29.89 8.53 0.94
N LEU A 456 -30.76 8.47 1.95
CA LEU A 456 -32.20 8.39 1.75
C LEU A 456 -32.74 9.63 1.02
N HIS A 457 -32.26 10.82 1.35
CA HIS A 457 -32.70 12.06 0.71
C HIS A 457 -32.29 12.11 -0.78
N THR A 458 -31.07 11.67 -1.13
CA THR A 458 -30.67 11.51 -2.54
C THR A 458 -31.51 10.48 -3.28
N GLN A 459 -31.84 9.34 -2.67
CA GLN A 459 -32.67 8.30 -3.29
C GLN A 459 -34.10 8.80 -3.56
N PHE A 460 -34.70 9.55 -2.62
CA PHE A 460 -36.01 10.17 -2.83
C PHE A 460 -35.98 11.19 -3.98
N ARG A 461 -34.92 12.00 -4.06
CA ARG A 461 -34.80 13.01 -5.11
C ARG A 461 -34.61 12.41 -6.50
N ASP A 462 -33.93 11.28 -6.60
CA ASP A 462 -33.77 10.53 -7.85
C ASP A 462 -35.07 9.83 -8.26
N LEU A 463 -35.87 9.34 -7.30
CA LEU A 463 -37.22 8.82 -7.58
C LEU A 463 -38.16 9.91 -8.10
N ASP A 464 -38.13 11.10 -7.49
CA ASP A 464 -38.97 12.24 -7.87
C ASP A 464 -38.62 12.79 -9.25
N ARG A 465 -37.31 12.78 -9.62
CA ARG A 465 -36.86 13.08 -10.99
C ARG A 465 -37.33 12.06 -12.01
N ARG A 466 -37.43 10.78 -11.65
CA ARG A 466 -37.92 9.73 -12.55
C ARG A 466 -39.44 9.79 -12.75
N GLN A 467 -40.20 10.23 -11.75
CA GLN A 467 -41.66 10.39 -11.87
C GLN A 467 -42.05 11.65 -12.66
N ASN A 468 -41.30 12.74 -12.55
CA ASN A 468 -41.61 14.01 -13.24
C ASN A 468 -40.96 14.14 -14.63
N GLY A 469 -40.22 13.13 -15.09
CA GLY A 469 -39.51 13.11 -16.37
C GLY A 469 -40.06 12.12 -17.41
N ALA A 470 -41.24 11.55 -17.18
CA ALA A 470 -41.93 10.62 -18.07
C ALA A 470 -43.20 11.25 -18.67
#